data_AF-A0A7Y7ISP8-F1
#
_entry.id   AF-A0A7Y7ISP8-F1
#
_cell.length_a   1.000
_cell.length_b   1.000
_cell.length_c   1.000
_cell.angle_alpha   90.00
_cell.angle_beta   90.00
_cell.angle_gamma   90.00
#
_symmetry.space_group_name_H-M   'P 1'
#
loop_
_entity.id
_entity.type
_entity.pdbx_description
1 polymer ?
#
loop_
_entity_poly.entity_id
_entity_poly.type
_entity_poly.pdbx_seq_one_letter_code
_entity_poly.pdbx_strand_id
1 'polypeptide(L)'
;MTKLKLGPLADDKPVKVSVELPAAVHRDLVAYAELLGRTTSRAAPDPTKLIVPMIERFMVTDRAFAKAKRREEIHLPTPARSGERSGSP
;
A
#
# COMPACT_ATOMS: atom_id res chain seq x y z
N MET A 1 -27.57 25.78 -11.99
CA MET A 1 -26.80 25.21 -10.86
C MET A 1 -25.62 24.45 -11.41
N THR A 2 -24.40 24.87 -11.08
CA THR A 2 -23.16 24.32 -11.63
C THR A 2 -22.86 22.95 -11.02
N LYS A 3 -23.02 21.89 -11.81
CA LYS A 3 -22.60 20.53 -11.47
C LYS A 3 -21.07 20.49 -11.46
N LEU A 4 -20.47 20.48 -10.27
CA LEU A 4 -19.02 20.27 -10.12
C LEU A 4 -18.66 18.92 -10.73
N LYS A 5 -17.61 18.90 -11.57
CA LYS A 5 -17.10 17.69 -12.24
C LYS A 5 -16.29 16.78 -11.31
N LEU A 6 -16.05 17.22 -10.06
CA LEU A 6 -15.41 16.40 -9.05
C LEU A 6 -16.51 15.54 -8.40
N GLY A 7 -16.49 14.25 -8.71
CA GLY A 7 -17.21 13.26 -7.90
C GLY A 7 -16.63 13.19 -6.48
N PRO A 8 -17.26 12.43 -5.58
CA PRO A 8 -16.73 12.21 -4.24
C PRO A 8 -15.26 11.77 -4.33
N LEU A 9 -14.39 12.42 -3.54
CA LEU A 9 -13.00 12.02 -3.41
C LEU A 9 -12.97 10.57 -2.90
N ALA A 10 -12.08 9.74 -3.46
CA ALA A 10 -11.93 8.36 -3.01
C ALA A 10 -11.67 8.34 -1.50
N ASP A 11 -12.44 7.54 -0.78
CA ASP A 11 -12.24 7.30 0.65
C ASP A 11 -11.03 6.35 0.79
N ASP A 12 -9.83 6.90 0.66
CA ASP A 12 -8.55 6.20 0.79
C ASP A 12 -8.30 5.83 2.26
N LYS A 13 -9.18 4.99 2.82
CA LYS A 13 -9.03 4.51 4.19
C LYS A 13 -7.85 3.54 4.27
N PRO A 14 -6.83 3.83 5.09
CA PRO A 14 -5.72 2.92 5.26
C PRO A 14 -6.22 1.62 5.90
N VAL A 15 -5.88 0.49 5.29
CA VAL A 15 -6.15 -0.84 5.85
C VAL A 15 -4.97 -1.24 6.73
N LYS A 16 -5.23 -1.54 8.01
CA LYS A 16 -4.21 -2.06 8.91
C LYS A 16 -3.96 -3.53 8.60
N VAL A 17 -2.70 -3.89 8.42
CA VAL A 17 -2.25 -5.28 8.19
C VAL A 17 -1.18 -5.60 9.24
N SER A 18 -1.31 -6.75 9.90
CA SER A 18 -0.26 -7.32 10.75
C SER A 18 0.54 -8.33 9.92
N VAL A 19 1.87 -8.26 9.97
CA VAL A 19 2.76 -9.10 9.17
C VAL A 19 3.78 -9.75 10.08
N GLU A 20 3.94 -11.07 9.95
CA GLU A 20 5.04 -11.81 10.55
C GLU A 20 6.14 -12.02 9.52
N LEU A 21 7.38 -11.69 9.89
CA LEU A 21 8.54 -11.84 9.02
C LEU A 21 9.47 -12.91 9.58
N PRO A 22 10.01 -13.81 8.73
CA PRO A 22 11.12 -14.66 9.14
C PRO A 22 12.27 -13.80 9.69
N ALA A 23 12.94 -14.27 10.75
CA ALA A 23 13.99 -13.51 11.41
C ALA A 23 15.12 -13.08 10.45
N ALA A 24 15.44 -13.89 9.46
CA ALA A 24 16.42 -13.55 8.42
C ALA A 24 15.98 -12.32 7.60
N VAL A 25 14.72 -12.30 7.15
CA VAL A 25 14.16 -11.19 6.36
C VAL A 25 14.13 -9.89 7.17
N HIS A 26 13.77 -9.97 8.45
CA HIS A 26 13.81 -8.78 9.32
C HIS A 26 15.23 -8.22 9.47
N ARG A 27 16.25 -9.08 9.65
CA ARG A 27 17.64 -8.63 9.72
C ARG A 27 18.09 -7.95 8.43
N ASP A 28 17.73 -8.51 7.28
CA ASP A 28 18.08 -7.93 5.97
C ASP A 28 17.38 -6.58 5.76
N LEU A 29 16.13 -6.44 6.22
CA LEU A 29 15.39 -5.18 6.16
C LEU A 29 16.02 -4.08 7.03
N VAL A 30 16.52 -4.43 8.22
CA VAL A 30 17.31 -3.53 9.08
C VAL A 30 18.58 -3.08 8.36
N ALA A 31 19.35 -4.02 7.81
CA ALA A 31 20.58 -3.71 7.09
C ALA A 31 20.33 -2.81 5.86
N TYR A 32 19.23 -3.06 5.14
CA TYR A 32 18.82 -2.23 4.01
C TYR A 32 18.48 -0.79 4.46
N ALA A 33 17.74 -0.62 5.56
CA ALA A 33 17.41 0.70 6.10
C ALA A 33 18.66 1.50 6.46
N GLU A 34 19.64 0.86 7.10
CA GLU A 34 20.92 1.49 7.39
C GLU A 34 21.66 1.92 6.13
N LEU A 35 21.75 1.03 5.13
CA LEU A 35 22.42 1.34 3.86
C LEU A 35 21.74 2.51 3.15
N LEU A 36 20.41 2.57 3.18
CA LEU A 36 19.63 3.66 2.60
C LEU A 36 19.92 4.99 3.33
N GLY A 37 19.99 4.99 4.66
CA GLY A 37 20.37 6.17 5.45
C GLY A 37 21.77 6.67 5.08
N ARG A 38 22.75 5.76 5.04
CA ARG A 38 24.13 6.07 4.61
C ARG A 38 24.18 6.67 3.21
N THR A 39 23.48 6.08 2.25
CA THR A 39 23.47 6.50 0.84
C THR A 39 22.78 7.85 0.63
N THR A 40 21.78 8.18 1.44
CA THR A 40 21.03 9.44 1.34
C THR A 40 21.56 10.54 2.27
N SER A 41 22.63 10.28 3.02
CA SER A 41 23.16 11.14 4.08
C SER A 41 22.08 11.57 5.09
N ARG A 42 21.17 10.66 5.43
CA ARG A 42 20.08 10.85 6.40
C ARG A 42 20.11 9.75 7.45
N ALA A 43 19.36 9.94 8.53
CA ALA A 43 19.12 8.88 9.50
C ALA A 43 18.46 7.68 8.81
N ALA A 44 18.83 6.46 9.23
CA ALA A 44 18.19 5.25 8.77
C ALA A 44 16.69 5.31 9.12
N PRO A 45 15.78 5.05 8.16
CA PRO A 45 14.36 4.97 8.48
C PRO A 45 14.08 3.74 9.34
N ASP A 46 12.94 3.75 10.02
CA ASP A 46 12.38 2.54 10.62
C ASP A 46 12.22 1.46 9.53
N PRO A 47 12.80 0.25 9.70
CA PRO A 47 12.71 -0.84 8.73
C PRO A 47 11.26 -1.13 8.30
N THR A 48 10.29 -1.04 9.21
CA THR A 48 8.88 -1.31 8.92
C THR A 48 8.27 -0.30 7.96
N LYS A 49 8.76 0.95 7.97
CA LYS A 49 8.31 2.00 7.04
C LYS A 49 8.77 1.76 5.60
N LEU A 50 9.69 0.83 5.37
CA LEU A 50 10.11 0.44 4.03
C LEU A 50 9.16 -0.57 3.38
N ILE A 51 8.37 -1.31 4.17
CA ILE A 51 7.52 -2.40 3.67
C ILE A 51 6.51 -1.86 2.64
N VAL A 52 5.79 -0.78 2.99
CA VAL A 52 4.79 -0.18 2.10
C VAL A 52 5.38 0.29 0.77
N PRO A 53 6.40 1.19 0.72
CA PRO A 53 6.95 1.66 -0.54
C PRO A 53 7.65 0.54 -1.34
N MET A 54 8.21 -0.48 -0.69
CA MET A 54 8.75 -1.65 -1.39
C MET A 54 7.66 -2.47 -2.09
N ILE A 55 6.54 -2.74 -1.42
CA ILE A 55 5.39 -3.45 -2.00
C ILE A 55 4.78 -2.64 -3.15
N GLU A 56 4.59 -1.34 -2.97
CA GLU A 56 4.10 -0.45 -4.03
C GLU A 56 5.02 -0.49 -5.25
N ARG A 57 6.33 -0.36 -5.03
CA ARG A 57 7.32 -0.40 -6.12
C ARG A 57 7.31 -1.75 -6.83
N PHE A 58 7.20 -2.85 -6.08
CA PHE A 58 7.08 -4.18 -6.65
C PHE A 58 5.84 -4.30 -7.55
N MET A 59 4.66 -3.92 -7.06
CA MET A 59 3.41 -3.97 -7.84
C MET A 59 3.44 -3.10 -9.10
N VAL A 60 4.08 -1.93 -9.04
CA VAL A 60 4.23 -1.02 -10.19
C VAL A 60 5.17 -1.61 -11.25
N THR A 61 6.22 -2.31 -10.82
CA THR A 61 7.28 -2.80 -11.72
C THR A 61 7.00 -4.20 -12.27
N ASP A 62 6.13 -4.98 -11.63
CA ASP A 62 5.69 -6.28 -12.12
C ASP A 62 4.77 -6.13 -13.34
N ARG A 63 5.35 -6.38 -14.52
CA ARG A 63 4.64 -6.30 -15.81
C ARG A 63 3.56 -7.36 -15.96
N ALA A 64 3.77 -8.54 -15.38
CA ALA A 64 2.79 -9.63 -15.46
C ALA A 64 1.55 -9.27 -14.64
N PHE A 65 1.76 -8.78 -13.41
CA PHE A 65 0.70 -8.23 -12.58
C PHE A 65 -0.04 -7.09 -13.28
N ALA A 66 0.69 -6.12 -13.83
CA ALA A 66 0.09 -4.99 -14.53
C ALA A 66 -0.74 -5.42 -15.76
N LYS A 67 -0.32 -6.47 -16.47
CA LYS A 67 -1.07 -7.04 -17.61
C LYS A 67 -2.34 -7.73 -17.15
N ALA A 68 -2.27 -8.57 -16.12
CA ALA A 68 -3.43 -9.26 -15.56
C ALA A 68 -4.47 -8.26 -15.03
N LYS A 69 -4.02 -7.21 -14.33
CA LYS A 69 -4.88 -6.12 -13.84
C LYS A 69 -5.64 -5.41 -14.98
N ARG A 70 -4.95 -5.08 -16.09
CA ARG A 70 -5.57 -4.40 -17.25
C ARG A 70 -6.56 -5.27 -18.00
N ARG A 71 -6.39 -6.59 -17.98
CA ARG A 71 -7.26 -7.54 -18.66
C ARG A 71 -8.43 -8.00 -17.78
N GLU A 72 -8.56 -7.46 -16.57
CA GLU A 72 -9.54 -7.87 -15.57
C GLU A 72 -9.47 -9.38 -15.25
N GLU A 73 -8.30 -10.00 -15.50
CA GLU A 73 -8.03 -11.41 -15.20
C GLU A 73 -7.94 -11.64 -13.67
N ILE A 74 -7.85 -10.56 -12.89
CA ILE A 74 -7.84 -10.57 -11.42
C ILE A 74 -9.01 -9.74 -10.88
N HIS A 75 -9.77 -10.32 -9.95
CA HIS A 75 -10.79 -9.58 -9.21
C HIS A 75 -10.11 -8.79 -8.09
N LEU A 76 -10.07 -7.46 -8.22
CA LEU A 76 -9.59 -6.61 -7.14
C LEU A 76 -10.68 -6.52 -6.07
N PRO A 77 -10.35 -6.68 -4.78
CA PRO A 77 -11.33 -6.46 -3.73
C PRO A 77 -11.86 -5.03 -3.82
N THR A 78 -13.18 -4.90 -3.99
CA THR A 78 -13.85 -3.60 -3.94
C THR A 78 -13.60 -3.01 -2.54
N PRO A 79 -13.09 -1.77 -2.43
CA PRO A 79 -12.97 -1.12 -1.13
C PRO A 79 -14.35 -1.10 -0.47
N ALA A 80 -14.45 -1.68 0.72
CA ALA A 80 -15.72 -1.79 1.44
C ALA A 80 -16.34 -0.40 1.58
N ARG A 81 -17.54 -0.19 1.01
CA ARG A 81 -18.32 1.03 1.23
C ARG A 81 -18.55 1.16 2.72
N SER A 82 -17.87 2.12 3.34
CA SER A 82 -18.11 2.48 4.72
C SER A 82 -19.42 3.26 4.78
N GLY A 83 -20.50 2.62 5.23
CA GLY A 83 -21.70 3.35 5.64
C GLY A 83 -22.99 2.73 5.14
N GLU A 84 -23.50 1.75 5.90
CA GLU A 84 -24.93 1.48 6.02
C GLU A 84 -25.16 0.63 7.29
N ARG A 85 -25.04 1.29 8.45
CA ARG A 85 -25.78 0.92 9.67
C ARG A 85 -26.24 2.20 10.35
N SER A 86 -27.27 2.81 9.78
CA SER A 86 -28.17 3.75 10.45
C SER A 86 -29.60 3.25 10.19
N GLY A 87 -30.40 3.14 11.25
CA GLY A 87 -31.78 2.61 11.26
C GLY A 87 -31.87 1.30 12.07
N SER A 88 -32.00 1.29 13.40
CA SER A 88 -33.20 1.54 14.25
C SER A 88 -34.39 0.61 13.94
N PRO A 89 -35.25 0.26 14.92
CA PRO A 89 -35.83 1.16 15.93
C PRO A 89 -35.09 1.19 17.25
#